data_AF-A0A656JK15-F1
#
_entry.id   AF-A0A656JK15-F1
#
_cell.length_a   1.000
_cell.length_b   1.000
_cell.length_c   1.000
_cell.angle_alpha   90.00
_cell.angle_beta   90.00
_cell.angle_gamma   90.00
#
_symmetry.space_group_name_H-M   'P 1'
#
loop_
_entity.id
_entity.type
_entity.pdbx_description
1 polymer ?
#
loop_
_entity_poly.entity_id
_entity_poly.type
_entity_poly.pdbx_seq_one_letter_code
_entity_poly.pdbx_strand_id
1 'polypeptide(L)'
;MLQYRDKNGDDSRRLREATELLKLCERYKTRLIINDDAELAARLGVGVHLGQTDGSLPDARALLGHKAIVGATCHGQLELAEQAKADGATYVAFGRFFTSQTKPGAPAVPLDLIAQ
;
A
#
# COMPACT_ATOMS: atom_id res chain seq x y z
N MET A 1 3.57 10.58 -5.07
CA MET A 1 2.54 9.80 -4.34
C MET A 1 2.89 9.87 -2.87
N LEU A 2 1.89 9.98 -1.99
CA LEU A 2 2.04 9.97 -0.55
C LEU A 2 1.26 8.79 0.01
N GLN A 3 1.87 8.04 0.93
CA GLN A 3 1.20 6.95 1.65
C GLN A 3 0.98 7.36 3.10
N TYR A 4 -0.28 7.34 3.55
CA TYR A 4 -0.61 7.50 4.96
C TYR A 4 -0.46 6.16 5.68
N ARG A 5 0.43 6.10 6.66
CA ARG A 5 0.69 4.91 7.46
C ARG A 5 0.66 5.22 8.95
N ASP A 6 -0.46 4.88 9.57
CA ASP A 6 -0.63 4.87 11.01
C ASP A 6 -1.04 3.47 11.46
N LYS A 7 -0.23 2.88 12.35
CA LYS A 7 -0.41 1.52 12.88
C LYS A 7 -1.13 1.49 14.24
N ASN A 8 -1.57 2.64 14.73
CA ASN A 8 -2.38 2.73 15.95
C ASN A 8 -3.84 2.35 15.66
N GLY A 9 -4.58 1.94 16.68
CA GLY A 9 -5.98 1.51 16.56
C GLY A 9 -7.03 2.63 16.70
N ASP A 10 -6.63 3.91 16.61
CA ASP A 10 -7.57 5.04 16.73
C ASP A 10 -8.14 5.42 15.36
N ASP A 11 -9.24 4.75 14.97
CA ASP A 11 -9.86 4.95 13.67
C ASP A 11 -10.42 6.37 13.46
N SER A 12 -10.86 7.02 14.53
CA SER A 12 -11.36 8.39 14.47
C SER A 12 -10.25 9.37 14.14
N ARG A 13 -9.08 9.21 14.77
CA ARG A 13 -7.88 9.99 14.44
C ARG A 13 -7.40 9.68 13.03
N ARG A 14 -7.31 8.41 12.65
CA ARG A 14 -6.83 7.97 11.32
C ARG A 14 -7.67 8.57 10.21
N LEU A 15 -9.00 8.55 10.34
CA LEU A 15 -9.89 9.17 9.38
C LEU A 15 -9.67 10.69 9.28
N ARG A 16 -9.55 11.38 10.41
CA ARG A 16 -9.35 12.82 10.46
C ARG A 16 -8.03 13.22 9.78
N GLU A 17 -6.94 12.57 10.14
CA GLU A 17 -5.61 12.83 9.58
C GLU A 17 -5.55 12.51 8.09
N ALA A 18 -6.08 11.36 7.67
CA ALA A 18 -6.13 10.99 6.26
C ALA A 18 -7.01 11.94 5.42
N THR A 19 -8.10 12.46 5.99
CA THR A 19 -8.95 13.48 5.33
C THR A 19 -8.20 14.80 5.13
N GLU A 20 -7.48 15.29 6.14
CA GLU A 20 -6.68 16.51 5.99
C GLU A 20 -5.51 16.32 5.01
N LEU A 21 -4.88 15.14 5.03
CA LEU A 21 -3.85 14.78 4.06
C LEU A 21 -4.41 14.70 2.63
N LEU A 22 -5.64 14.22 2.44
CA LEU A 22 -6.29 14.19 1.13
C LEU A 22 -6.43 15.60 0.55
N LYS A 23 -6.92 16.56 1.34
CA LYS A 23 -7.04 17.97 0.91
C LYS A 23 -5.68 18.55 0.49
N LEU A 24 -4.63 18.26 1.25
CA LEU A 24 -3.27 18.68 0.90
C LEU A 24 -2.78 17.99 -0.38
N CYS A 25 -3.01 16.69 -0.51
CA CYS A 25 -2.65 15.93 -1.70
C CYS A 25 -3.34 16.48 -2.95
N GLU A 26 -4.62 16.82 -2.89
CA GLU A 26 -5.36 17.46 -3.99
C GLU A 26 -4.76 18.83 -4.35
N ARG A 27 -4.50 19.67 -3.35
CA ARG A 27 -3.89 20.99 -3.53
C ARG A 27 -2.53 20.90 -4.23
N TYR A 28 -1.72 19.92 -3.86
CA TYR A 28 -0.38 19.71 -4.42
C TYR A 28 -0.34 18.68 -5.55
N LYS A 29 -1.51 18.32 -6.13
CA LYS A 29 -1.63 17.39 -7.27
C LYS A 29 -0.90 16.05 -7.04
N THR A 30 -0.93 15.56 -5.81
CA THR A 30 -0.30 14.32 -5.36
C THR A 30 -1.37 13.26 -5.11
N ARG A 31 -1.09 12.00 -5.49
CA ARG A 31 -1.96 10.87 -5.15
C ARG A 31 -1.74 10.46 -3.69
N LEU A 32 -2.81 10.37 -2.91
CA LEU A 32 -2.83 9.74 -1.58
C LEU A 32 -3.17 8.25 -1.73
N ILE A 33 -2.50 7.41 -0.93
CA ILE A 33 -2.91 6.02 -0.70
C ILE A 33 -2.90 5.69 0.80
N ILE A 34 -3.76 4.79 1.24
CA ILE A 34 -3.82 4.31 2.63
C ILE A 34 -3.04 3.01 2.76
N ASN A 35 -2.28 2.86 3.84
CA ASN A 35 -1.58 1.63 4.17
C ASN A 35 -2.51 0.67 4.94
N ASP A 36 -2.61 -0.56 4.46
CA ASP A 36 -3.19 -1.76 5.08
C ASP A 36 -4.71 -1.75 5.34
N ASP A 37 -5.41 -0.68 4.98
CA ASP A 37 -6.82 -0.48 5.32
C ASP A 37 -7.62 -0.07 4.08
N ALA A 38 -8.19 -1.07 3.41
CA ALA A 38 -8.99 -0.89 2.21
C ALA A 38 -10.32 -0.19 2.49
N GLU A 39 -10.90 -0.37 3.67
CA GLU A 39 -12.14 0.29 4.08
C GLU A 39 -11.94 1.80 4.27
N LEU A 40 -10.88 2.20 4.96
CA LEU A 40 -10.51 3.61 5.08
C LEU A 40 -10.19 4.23 3.71
N ALA A 41 -9.50 3.49 2.84
CA ALA A 41 -9.25 3.93 1.46
C ALA A 41 -10.57 4.16 0.70
N ALA A 42 -11.52 3.25 0.83
CA ALA A 42 -12.82 3.32 0.16
C ALA A 42 -13.65 4.51 0.63
N ARG A 43 -13.71 4.74 1.95
CA ARG A 43 -14.40 5.89 2.56
C ARG A 43 -13.88 7.24 2.05
N LEU A 44 -12.59 7.31 1.69
CA LEU A 44 -11.94 8.52 1.19
C LEU A 44 -11.86 8.57 -0.34
N GLY A 45 -12.21 7.50 -1.05
CA GLY A 45 -12.09 7.42 -2.51
C GLY A 45 -10.63 7.44 -3.01
N VAL A 46 -9.69 6.88 -2.24
CA VAL A 46 -8.25 6.86 -2.56
C VAL A 46 -7.73 5.44 -2.77
N GLY A 47 -6.46 5.31 -3.17
CA GLY A 47 -5.83 4.00 -3.33
C GLY A 47 -5.40 3.36 -2.00
N VAL A 48 -4.97 2.10 -2.07
CA VAL A 48 -4.49 1.33 -0.91
C VAL A 48 -3.15 0.66 -1.23
N HIS A 49 -2.37 0.35 -0.20
CA HIS A 49 -1.25 -0.59 -0.26
C HIS A 49 -1.44 -1.66 0.80
N LEU A 50 -1.36 -2.94 0.43
CA LEU A 50 -1.55 -4.06 1.34
C LEU A 50 -0.26 -4.86 1.50
N GLY A 51 0.05 -5.23 2.74
CA GLY A 51 0.94 -6.33 3.05
C GLY A 51 0.24 -7.69 2.98
N GLN A 52 0.99 -8.74 3.29
CA GLN A 52 0.53 -10.13 3.17
C GLN A 52 -0.58 -10.52 4.15
N THR A 53 -0.79 -9.72 5.20
CA THR A 53 -1.76 -10.00 6.28
C THR A 53 -2.92 -9.02 6.33
N ASP A 54 -2.98 -8.09 5.38
CA ASP A 54 -3.85 -6.90 5.46
C ASP A 54 -5.15 -7.05 4.64
N GLY A 55 -5.50 -8.28 4.26
CA GLY A 55 -6.61 -8.61 3.37
C GLY A 55 -6.16 -9.02 1.97
N SER A 56 -7.12 -9.34 1.09
CA SER A 56 -6.84 -9.79 -0.27
C SER A 56 -6.89 -8.64 -1.28
N LEU A 57 -6.03 -8.69 -2.30
CA LEU A 57 -6.06 -7.73 -3.41
C LEU A 57 -7.37 -7.79 -4.23
N PRO A 58 -7.96 -8.98 -4.50
CA PRO A 58 -9.25 -9.06 -5.17
C PRO A 58 -10.38 -8.36 -4.39
N ASP A 59 -10.43 -8.51 -3.06
CA ASP A 59 -11.45 -7.84 -2.24
C ASP A 59 -11.25 -6.32 -2.24
N ALA A 60 -10.01 -5.86 -2.08
CA ALA A 60 -9.70 -4.44 -2.19
C ALA A 60 -10.04 -3.87 -3.58
N ARG A 61 -9.83 -4.65 -4.64
CA ARG A 61 -10.20 -4.27 -6.01
C ARG A 61 -11.71 -4.21 -6.20
N ALA A 62 -12.46 -5.16 -5.62
CA ALA A 62 -13.92 -5.15 -5.64
C ALA A 62 -14.49 -3.93 -4.89
N LEU A 63 -13.89 -3.59 -3.75
CA LEU A 63 -14.32 -2.45 -2.91
C LEU A 63 -13.99 -1.09 -3.54
N LEU A 64 -12.77 -0.92 -4.07
CA LEU A 64 -12.26 0.37 -4.56
C LEU A 64 -12.51 0.60 -6.06
N GLY A 65 -12.85 -0.46 -6.79
CA GLY A 65 -13.05 -0.44 -8.24
C GLY A 65 -11.75 -0.48 -9.05
N HIS A 66 -11.92 -0.60 -10.38
CA HIS A 66 -10.82 -0.83 -11.32
C HIS A 66 -9.86 0.35 -11.51
N LYS A 67 -10.28 1.57 -11.16
CA LYS A 67 -9.46 2.79 -11.33
C LYS A 67 -8.57 3.11 -10.13
N ALA A 68 -8.82 2.49 -8.98
CA ALA A 68 -8.05 2.76 -7.78
C ALA A 68 -6.62 2.22 -7.91
N ILE A 69 -5.67 2.92 -7.29
CA ILE A 69 -4.30 2.41 -7.16
C ILE A 69 -4.32 1.37 -6.03
N VAL A 70 -3.93 0.13 -6.33
CA VAL A 70 -3.80 -0.94 -5.34
C VAL A 70 -2.36 -1.45 -5.36
N GLY A 71 -1.63 -1.30 -4.27
CA GLY A 71 -0.26 -1.76 -4.12
C GLY A 71 -0.17 -3.03 -3.30
N ALA A 72 0.85 -3.86 -3.56
CA ALA A 72 1.14 -5.05 -2.77
C ALA A 72 2.60 -5.09 -2.32
N THR A 73 2.88 -5.48 -1.07
CA THR A 73 4.25 -5.84 -0.64
C THR A 73 4.55 -7.27 -1.07
N CYS A 74 5.64 -7.50 -1.79
CA CYS A 74 6.03 -8.83 -2.28
C CYS A 74 7.37 -9.35 -1.71
N HIS A 75 7.98 -8.66 -0.74
CA HIS A 75 9.19 -9.10 -0.01
C HIS A 75 10.40 -9.51 -0.86
N GLY A 76 10.45 -9.13 -2.14
CA GLY A 76 11.49 -9.56 -3.07
C GLY A 76 11.29 -10.97 -3.63
N GLN A 77 10.10 -11.55 -3.52
CA GLN A 77 9.73 -12.81 -4.17
C GLN A 77 8.99 -12.50 -5.47
N LEU A 78 9.54 -12.98 -6.60
CA LEU A 78 8.97 -12.75 -7.93
C LEU A 78 7.62 -13.45 -8.08
N GLU A 79 7.47 -14.62 -7.47
CA GLU A 79 6.22 -15.38 -7.49
C GLU A 79 5.08 -14.58 -6.84
N LEU A 80 5.36 -13.89 -5.72
CA LEU A 80 4.38 -13.00 -5.09
C LEU A 80 4.06 -11.79 -5.96
N ALA A 81 5.00 -11.30 -6.77
CA ALA A 81 4.74 -10.18 -7.67
C ALA A 81 3.86 -10.58 -8.85
N GLU A 82 4.13 -11.73 -9.46
CA GLU A 82 3.27 -12.28 -10.53
C GLU A 82 1.87 -12.60 -10.01
N GLN A 83 1.76 -13.19 -8.82
CA GLN A 83 0.45 -13.42 -8.19
C GLN A 83 -0.27 -12.10 -7.90
N ALA A 84 0.40 -11.11 -7.31
CA ALA A 84 -0.20 -9.81 -7.03
C ALA A 84 -0.69 -9.11 -8.32
N LYS A 85 0.06 -9.22 -9.41
CA LYS A 85 -0.34 -8.71 -10.73
C LYS A 85 -1.60 -9.43 -11.25
N ALA A 86 -1.65 -10.77 -11.16
CA ALA A 86 -2.83 -11.55 -11.53
C ALA A 86 -4.06 -11.18 -10.68
N ASP A 87 -3.85 -10.88 -9.40
CA ASP A 87 -4.89 -10.45 -8.46
C ASP A 87 -5.27 -8.96 -8.59
N GLY A 88 -4.70 -8.27 -9.57
CA GLY A 88 -5.09 -6.92 -9.95
C GLY A 88 -4.35 -5.81 -9.21
N ALA A 89 -3.14 -6.05 -8.69
CA ALA A 89 -2.27 -4.99 -8.20
C ALA A 89 -1.89 -4.00 -9.32
N THR A 90 -1.90 -2.72 -9.00
CA THR A 90 -1.41 -1.63 -9.86
C THR A 90 0.12 -1.49 -9.76
N TYR A 91 0.70 -1.82 -8.61
CA TYR A 91 2.15 -1.88 -8.42
C TYR A 91 2.52 -2.86 -7.31
N VAL A 92 3.78 -3.30 -7.32
CA VAL A 92 4.35 -4.13 -6.26
C VAL A 92 5.51 -3.39 -5.58
N ALA A 93 5.74 -3.70 -4.31
CA ALA A 93 6.87 -3.18 -3.55
C ALA A 93 7.77 -4.34 -3.11
N PHE A 94 9.02 -4.28 -3.54
CA PHE A 94 10.09 -5.14 -3.03
C PHE A 94 10.86 -4.44 -1.92
N GLY A 95 11.24 -5.21 -0.91
CA GLY A 95 12.01 -4.71 0.20
C GLY A 95 12.15 -5.73 1.34
N ARG A 96 13.11 -5.52 2.23
CA ARG A 96 13.99 -4.35 2.30
C ARG A 96 15.32 -4.58 1.56
N PHE A 97 15.80 -3.61 0.79
CA PHE A 97 17.14 -3.69 0.15
C PHE A 97 18.27 -3.28 1.11
N PHE A 98 17.96 -2.41 2.09
CA PHE A 98 18.91 -1.93 3.08
C PHE A 98 18.36 -2.10 4.49
N THR A 99 19.25 -2.04 5.48
CA THR A 99 18.83 -2.10 6.88
C THR A 99 17.96 -0.89 7.23
N SER A 100 16.84 -1.15 7.91
CA SER A 100 15.90 -0.12 8.35
C SER A 100 15.48 -0.37 9.78
N GLN A 101 15.32 0.71 10.54
CA GLN A 101 14.80 0.70 11.91
C GLN A 101 13.26 0.68 11.95
N THR A 102 12.57 1.01 10.84
CA THR A 102 11.10 1.14 10.81
C THR A 102 10.36 -0.19 10.64
N LYS A 103 11.06 -1.27 10.26
CA LYS A 103 10.54 -2.65 10.17
C LYS A 103 11.64 -3.64 10.62
N PRO A 104 11.85 -3.85 11.93
CA PRO A 104 12.83 -4.81 12.42
C PRO A 104 12.43 -6.24 12.00
N GLY A 105 13.37 -7.01 11.45
CA GLY A 105 13.17 -8.43 11.12
C GLY A 105 12.76 -8.74 9.68
N ALA A 106 12.52 -7.74 8.81
CA ALA A 106 12.29 -8.03 7.39
C ALA A 106 13.57 -8.58 6.72
N PRO A 107 13.51 -9.68 5.96
CA PRO A 107 14.67 -10.23 5.26
C PRO A 107 15.23 -9.20 4.25
N ALA A 108 16.55 -9.23 4.07
CA ALA A 108 17.21 -8.40 3.07
C ALA A 108 16.97 -8.99 1.68
N VAL A 109 16.65 -8.12 0.73
CA VAL A 109 16.45 -8.46 -0.68
C VAL A 109 17.70 -8.01 -1.45
N PRO A 110 18.30 -8.87 -2.28
CA PRO A 110 19.48 -8.49 -3.06
C PRO A 110 19.08 -7.55 -4.21
N LEU A 111 19.99 -6.64 -4.59
CA LEU A 111 19.69 -5.59 -5.58
C LEU A 111 19.51 -6.12 -7.00
N ASP A 112 20.14 -7.25 -7.32
CA ASP A 112 20.04 -7.94 -8.61
C ASP A 112 18.62 -8.42 -8.93
N LEU A 113 17.76 -8.59 -7.92
CA LEU A 113 16.34 -8.87 -8.11
C LEU A 113 15.65 -7.81 -9.00
N ILE A 114 16.05 -6.54 -8.90
CA ILE A 114 15.43 -5.46 -9.69
C ILE A 114 15.80 -5.55 -11.18
N ALA A 115 16.87 -6.29 -11.52
CA ALA A 115 17.32 -6.47 -12.89
C ALA A 115 16.62 -7.63 -13.63
N GLN A 116 15.75 -8.38 -12.95
CA GLN A 116 14.95 -9.48 -13.51
C GLN A 116 13.59 -8.97 -13.95
#